data_AF-A0A7Y5RKK0-F1
#
_entry.id   AF-A0A7Y5RKK0-F1
#
_cell.length_a   1.000
_cell.length_b   1.000
_cell.length_c   1.000
_cell.angle_alpha   90.00
_cell.angle_beta   90.00
_cell.angle_gamma   90.00
#
_symmetry.space_group_name_H-M   'P 1'
#
loop_
_entity.id
_entity.type
_entity.pdbx_description
1 polymer ?
#
loop_
_entity_poly.entity_id
_entity_poly.type
_entity_poly.pdbx_seq_one_letter_code
_entity_poly.pdbx_strand_id
1 'polypeptide(L)'
;MTTVRKFQVTFDCADPERVARFWCEVLGYVVPPPPPGFGSWEEFDGSLPAEDQGGAYACVDPEGVGPRLFFQRVPEGKVVKNRV
;
A
#
# COMPACT_ATOMS: atom_id res chain seq x y z
N MET A 1 10.98 -4.19 -29.82
CA MET A 1 10.34 -3.64 -28.60
C MET A 1 10.51 -4.65 -27.49
N THR A 2 11.16 -4.26 -26.39
CA THR A 2 11.28 -5.10 -25.20
C THR A 2 9.96 -5.08 -24.43
N THR A 3 9.42 -6.24 -24.09
CA THR A 3 8.19 -6.32 -23.27
C THR A 3 8.55 -6.11 -21.81
N VAL A 4 8.01 -5.06 -21.19
CA VAL A 4 8.10 -4.86 -19.73
C VAL A 4 6.86 -5.47 -19.08
N ARG A 5 7.06 -6.34 -18.08
CA ARG A 5 5.97 -6.91 -17.29
C ARG A 5 5.58 -5.93 -16.18
N LYS A 6 4.28 -5.69 -16.02
CA LYS A 6 3.76 -4.99 -14.83
C LYS A 6 3.72 -5.98 -13.67
N PHE A 7 4.17 -5.54 -12.50
CA PHE A 7 4.18 -6.34 -11.28
C PHE A 7 3.89 -5.45 -10.06
N GLN A 8 3.67 -6.08 -8.92
CA GLN A 8 3.49 -5.44 -7.62
C GLN A 8 4.49 -6.00 -6.63
N VAL A 9 4.93 -5.17 -5.69
CA VAL A 9 5.72 -5.59 -4.53
C VAL A 9 4.85 -5.44 -3.29
N THR A 10 4.75 -6.50 -2.48
CA THR A 10 4.02 -6.50 -1.21
C THR A 10 5.00 -6.49 -0.04
N PHE A 11 4.71 -5.67 0.97
CA PHE A 11 5.49 -5.54 2.19
C PHE A 11 4.63 -5.82 3.42
N ASP A 12 5.18 -6.62 4.33
CA ASP A 12 4.63 -6.81 5.66
C ASP A 12 5.11 -5.68 6.57
N CYS A 13 4.18 -5.07 7.31
CA CYS A 13 4.51 -3.99 8.24
C CYS A 13 3.47 -3.87 9.36
N ALA A 14 3.81 -3.15 10.42
CA ALA A 14 2.88 -2.94 11.53
C ALA A 14 1.82 -1.86 11.25
N ASP A 15 2.13 -0.91 10.36
CA ASP A 15 1.31 0.27 10.06
C ASP A 15 1.32 0.53 8.54
N PRO A 16 0.38 -0.07 7.79
CA PRO A 16 0.35 0.03 6.33
C PRO A 16 0.24 1.45 5.79
N GLU A 17 -0.63 2.29 6.38
CA GLU A 17 -0.85 3.64 5.90
C GLU A 17 0.39 4.50 6.07
N ARG A 18 1.02 4.45 7.25
CA ARG A 18 2.24 5.24 7.51
C ARG A 18 3.37 4.90 6.55
N VAL A 19 3.60 3.60 6.32
CA VAL A 19 4.70 3.15 5.44
C VAL A 19 4.40 3.49 3.99
N ALA A 20 3.15 3.34 3.54
CA ALA A 20 2.75 3.72 2.19
C ALA A 20 2.93 5.21 1.94
N ARG A 21 2.50 6.08 2.87
CA ARG A 21 2.68 7.53 2.76
C ARG A 21 4.15 7.92 2.71
N PHE A 22 5.01 7.26 3.50
CA PHE A 22 6.46 7.46 3.40
C PHE A 22 6.98 7.17 1.98
N TRP A 23 6.57 6.05 1.38
CA TRP A 23 6.99 5.71 0.02
C TRP A 23 6.39 6.61 -1.06
N CYS A 24 5.18 7.14 -0.86
CA CYS A 24 4.62 8.18 -1.73
C CYS A 24 5.59 9.37 -1.82
N GLU A 25 6.00 9.92 -0.67
CA GLU A 25 6.92 11.06 -0.62
C GLU A 25 8.30 10.75 -1.22
N VAL A 26 8.87 9.58 -0.91
CA VAL A 26 10.21 9.20 -1.39
C VAL A 26 10.26 9.02 -2.91
N LEU A 27 9.20 8.47 -3.50
CA LEU A 27 9.18 8.09 -4.92
C LEU A 27 8.41 9.09 -5.80
N GLY A 28 7.76 10.10 -5.23
CA GLY A 28 6.77 10.93 -5.94
C GLY A 28 5.52 10.14 -6.34
N TYR A 29 5.25 9.02 -5.65
CA TYR A 29 4.07 8.20 -5.88
C TYR A 29 2.87 8.79 -5.14
N VAL A 30 1.67 8.33 -5.47
CA VAL A 30 0.42 8.78 -4.85
C VAL A 30 -0.32 7.62 -4.18
N VAL A 31 -1.18 7.95 -3.22
CA VAL A 31 -2.15 7.00 -2.69
C VAL A 31 -3.24 6.81 -3.76
N PRO A 32 -3.57 5.57 -4.16
CA PRO A 32 -4.67 5.35 -5.11
C PRO A 32 -6.01 5.80 -4.52
N PRO A 33 -7.03 6.09 -5.35
CA PRO A 33 -8.35 6.41 -4.83
C PRO A 33 -8.90 5.26 -3.96
N PRO A 34 -9.79 5.56 -2.98
CA PRO A 34 -10.46 4.53 -2.21
C PRO A 34 -11.34 3.66 -3.13
N PRO A 35 -11.77 2.48 -2.66
CA PRO A 35 -12.69 1.63 -3.42
C PRO A 35 -13.97 2.37 -3.85
N PRO A 36 -14.55 2.01 -5.01
CA PRO A 36 -15.78 2.65 -5.49
C PRO A 36 -16.89 2.59 -4.43
N GLY A 37 -17.57 3.72 -4.22
CA GLY A 37 -18.63 3.85 -3.22
C GLY A 37 -18.21 4.54 -1.92
N PHE A 38 -16.92 4.80 -1.72
CA PHE A 38 -16.40 5.52 -0.56
C PHE A 38 -15.78 6.86 -0.96
N GLY A 39 -15.99 7.90 -0.15
CA GLY A 39 -15.43 9.24 -0.36
C GLY A 39 -13.99 9.39 0.13
N SER A 40 -13.52 8.48 0.99
CA SER A 40 -12.15 8.49 1.52
C SER A 40 -11.68 7.09 1.92
N TRP A 41 -10.38 6.94 2.15
CA TRP A 41 -9.83 5.72 2.74
C TRP A 41 -10.27 5.50 4.18
N GLU A 42 -10.43 6.58 4.96
CA GLU A 42 -10.92 6.50 6.34
C GLU A 42 -12.35 5.97 6.42
N GLU A 43 -13.21 6.40 5.48
CA GLU A 43 -14.58 5.90 5.36
C GLU A 43 -14.62 4.42 4.94
N PHE A 44 -13.79 4.02 3.98
CA PHE A 44 -13.66 2.62 3.59
C PHE A 44 -13.18 1.76 4.75
N ASP A 45 -12.10 2.17 5.42
CA ASP A 45 -11.54 1.43 6.55
C ASP A 45 -12.56 1.29 7.69
N GLY A 46 -13.24 2.38 8.05
CA GLY A 46 -14.29 2.37 9.06
C GLY A 46 -15.50 1.48 8.72
N SER A 47 -15.68 1.09 7.46
CA SER A 47 -16.73 0.16 7.04
C SER A 47 -16.38 -1.33 7.25
N LEU A 48 -15.10 -1.64 7.49
CA LEU A 48 -14.60 -3.00 7.67
C LEU A 48 -14.85 -3.50 9.12
N PRO A 49 -14.89 -4.83 9.33
CA PRO A 49 -14.80 -5.41 10.67
C PRO A 49 -13.60 -4.85 11.44
N ALA A 50 -13.75 -4.64 12.75
CA ALA A 50 -12.71 -4.01 13.57
C ALA A 50 -11.34 -4.73 13.51
N GLU A 51 -11.34 -6.05 13.30
CA GLU A 51 -10.10 -6.84 13.12
C GLU A 51 -9.38 -6.57 11.79
N ASP A 52 -10.10 -6.11 10.78
CA ASP A 52 -9.58 -5.83 9.43
C ASP A 52 -9.17 -4.36 9.23
N GLN A 53 -9.63 -3.47 10.11
CA GLN A 53 -9.29 -2.03 10.08
C GLN A 53 -7.79 -1.78 10.20
N GLY A 54 -7.27 -0.88 9.37
CA GLY A 54 -5.84 -0.61 9.22
C GLY A 54 -5.05 -1.80 8.66
N GLY A 55 -5.72 -2.76 8.02
CA GLY A 55 -5.13 -4.01 7.56
C GLY A 55 -4.26 -3.86 6.31
N ALA A 56 -4.51 -2.86 5.46
CA ALA A 56 -3.76 -2.68 4.23
C ALA A 56 -3.76 -1.24 3.71
N TYR A 57 -2.72 -0.90 2.95
CA TYR A 57 -2.62 0.36 2.22
C TYR A 57 -1.74 0.23 0.98
N ALA A 58 -1.71 1.25 0.12
CA ALA A 58 -0.98 1.19 -1.13
C ALA A 58 -0.43 2.53 -1.59
N CYS A 59 0.57 2.44 -2.47
CA CYS A 59 1.27 3.55 -3.09
C CYS A 59 1.50 3.18 -4.58
N VAL A 60 1.16 4.08 -5.50
CA VAL A 60 1.21 3.83 -6.95
C VAL A 60 1.91 4.95 -7.69
N ASP A 61 2.61 4.60 -8.77
CA ASP A 61 3.15 5.57 -9.71
C ASP A 61 2.00 6.34 -10.39
N PRO A 62 1.93 7.68 -10.28
CA PRO A 62 0.90 8.47 -10.95
C PRO A 62 0.94 8.35 -12.48
N GLU A 63 2.09 8.05 -13.09
CA GLU A 63 2.22 7.84 -14.54
C GLU A 63 1.95 6.37 -14.95
N GLY A 64 1.78 5.47 -13.97
CA GLY A 64 1.46 4.06 -14.18
C GLY A 64 2.58 3.24 -14.86
N VAL A 65 3.81 3.75 -14.84
CA VAL A 65 5.00 3.11 -15.42
C VAL A 65 5.64 2.16 -14.40
N GLY A 66 5.82 2.63 -13.18
CA GLY A 66 6.40 1.91 -12.05
C GLY A 66 5.44 0.90 -11.40
N PRO A 67 5.99 -0.02 -10.58
CA PRO A 67 5.19 -1.04 -9.91
C PRO A 67 4.32 -0.44 -8.81
N ARG A 68 3.19 -1.10 -8.52
CA ARG A 68 2.42 -0.82 -7.29
C ARG A 68 3.20 -1.33 -6.08
N LEU A 69 3.24 -0.53 -5.01
CA LEU A 69 3.71 -0.97 -3.70
C LEU A 69 2.50 -1.18 -2.80
N PHE A 70 2.39 -2.37 -2.22
CA PHE A 70 1.30 -2.76 -1.34
C PHE A 70 1.82 -3.09 0.05
N PHE A 71 1.11 -2.64 1.07
CA PHE A 71 1.51 -2.80 2.46
C PHE A 71 0.39 -3.51 3.19
N GLN A 72 0.71 -4.58 3.91
CA GLN A 72 -0.26 -5.37 4.67
C GLN A 72 0.19 -5.49 6.13
N ARG A 73 -0.79 -5.42 7.04
CA ARG A 73 -0.57 -5.64 8.46
C ARG A 73 -0.44 -7.14 8.71
N VAL A 74 0.61 -7.51 9.43
CA VAL A 74 0.80 -8.89 9.91
C VAL A 74 0.99 -8.87 11.42
N PRO A 75 0.53 -9.90 12.16
CA PRO A 75 0.70 -9.98 13.60
C PRO A 75 2.16 -10.18 14.03
N GLU A 76 3.00 -10.70 13.13
CA GLU A 76 4.42 -10.95 13.40
C GLU A 76 5.23 -9.65 13.46
N GLY A 77 5.93 -9.47 14.57
CA GLY A 77 6.93 -8.41 14.69
C GLY A 77 8.10 -8.62 13.74
N LYS A 78 8.73 -7.53 13.28
CA LYS A 78 9.91 -7.59 12.41
C LYS A 78 11.11 -8.19 13.15
N VAL A 79 11.59 -9.34 12.69
CA VAL A 79 12.73 -10.06 13.30
C VAL A 79 14.07 -9.75 12.60
N VAL A 80 14.05 -9.50 11.29
CA VAL A 80 15.27 -9.28 10.48
C VAL A 80 15.14 -8.07 9.56
N LYS A 81 16.19 -7.74 8.79
CA LYS A 81 16.16 -6.67 7.79
C LYS A 81 15.48 -7.16 6.51
N ASN A 82 14.60 -6.33 5.93
CA ASN A 82 14.09 -6.56 4.58
C ASN A 82 15.21 -6.27 3.56
N ARG A 83 15.43 -7.21 2.63
CA ARG A 83 16.34 -7.05 1.49
C ARG A 83 15.52 -7.30 0.24
N VAL A 84 14.91 -6.25 -0.26
CA VAL A 84 14.02 -6.23 -1.43
C VAL A 84 14.70 -5.40 -2.50
#